data_AF-A0A1I4SJ69-F1
#
_entry.id   AF-A0A1I4SJ69-F1
#
_cell.length_a   1.000
_cell.length_b   1.000
_cell.length_c   1.000
_cell.angle_alpha   90.00
_cell.angle_beta   90.00
_cell.angle_gamma   90.00
#
_symmetry.space_group_name_H-M   'P 1'
#
loop_
_entity.id
_entity.type
_entity.pdbx_description
1 polymer ?
#
loop_
_entity_poly.entity_id
_entity_poly.type
_entity_poly.pdbx_seq_one_letter_code
_entity_poly.pdbx_strand_id
1 'polypeptide(L)'
;MAGRTKKRKVVFGIKEEQCVWMKAGVVNFKICHNGYDCTTCAFDRAMREAISRNSHGRTWREELLRKAHGEKFCRYMLTGDVPLRNCANAYDCARCEFDQLMEAYHTSSFFDPVAKVNVSGFILAADYYYHPCHTWARCEYGGLMRVGMDDFAWKLLGFLTEIRLPEIGSRIGDRFPGWTARREEKIAPLAAPVKGVVVARNYRALEMPDEAKRDPYGEGWLLMIEPENSTKSLDRLLDFDRATGWMAGEVRVLDELVADTYGMSLAATGGERVEDIYGNLKQIGWDRLVETFLIKQS
;
A
#
# COMPACT_ATOMS: atom_id res chain seq x y z
N MET A 1 35.02 6.70 -1.83
CA MET A 1 33.66 6.84 -2.41
C MET A 1 32.73 5.86 -1.72
N ALA A 2 32.02 6.29 -0.68
CA ALA A 2 31.08 5.44 0.04
C ALA A 2 29.81 5.27 -0.81
N GLY A 3 29.67 4.10 -1.44
CA GLY A 3 28.47 3.75 -2.17
C GLY A 3 27.27 3.75 -1.22
N ARG A 4 26.30 4.64 -1.45
CA ARG A 4 24.99 4.61 -0.82
C ARG A 4 24.39 3.21 -1.07
N THR A 5 24.47 2.34 -0.08
CA THR A 5 23.71 1.09 -0.08
C THR A 5 22.24 1.50 0.00
N LYS A 6 21.53 1.49 -1.14
CA LYS A 6 20.07 1.61 -1.14
C LYS A 6 19.56 0.48 -0.24
N LYS A 7 19.12 0.81 0.98
CA LYS A 7 18.36 -0.11 1.82
C LYS A 7 17.16 -0.55 0.97
N ARG A 8 17.16 -1.83 0.59
CA ARG A 8 16.12 -2.41 -0.27
C ARG A 8 14.82 -2.42 0.52
N LYS A 9 13.78 -1.83 -0.05
CA LYS A 9 12.46 -1.76 0.58
C LYS A 9 11.87 -3.16 0.57
N VAL A 10 11.61 -3.65 1.77
CA VAL A 10 11.04 -4.96 2.01
C VAL A 10 9.57 -4.88 1.64
N VAL A 11 9.13 -5.72 0.71
CA VAL A 11 7.71 -5.99 0.44
C VAL A 11 7.42 -7.32 1.13
N PHE A 12 6.64 -7.30 2.21
CA PHE A 12 6.18 -8.52 2.91
C PHE A 12 7.29 -9.54 3.21
N GLY A 13 8.37 -9.13 3.88
CA GLY A 13 9.39 -10.07 4.36
C GLY A 13 10.22 -10.82 3.30
N ILE A 14 10.10 -10.49 2.01
CA ILE A 14 10.76 -11.24 0.93
C ILE A 14 12.27 -10.97 0.93
N LYS A 15 13.07 -11.98 1.33
CA LYS A 15 14.54 -11.98 1.21
C LYS A 15 15.05 -12.42 -0.17
N GLU A 16 14.17 -12.93 -1.04
CA GLU A 16 14.57 -13.48 -2.34
C GLU A 16 13.61 -13.08 -3.47
N GLU A 17 14.12 -12.30 -4.41
CA GLU A 17 13.35 -11.74 -5.52
C GLU A 17 13.44 -12.58 -6.80
N GLN A 18 13.93 -13.82 -6.77
CA GLN A 18 14.06 -14.62 -8.00
C GLN A 18 12.70 -15.04 -8.55
N CYS A 19 12.46 -14.85 -9.84
CA CYS A 19 11.24 -15.29 -10.51
C CYS A 19 11.08 -16.82 -10.41
N VAL A 20 9.84 -17.30 -10.37
CA VAL A 20 9.52 -18.73 -10.33
C VAL A 20 10.14 -19.51 -11.50
N TRP A 21 10.21 -18.89 -12.68
CA TRP A 21 10.86 -19.46 -13.87
C TRP A 21 12.39 -19.59 -13.70
N MET A 22 13.01 -18.64 -13.02
CA MET A 22 14.44 -18.68 -12.71
C MET A 22 14.73 -19.75 -11.64
N LYS A 23 13.91 -19.82 -10.59
CA LYS A 23 14.00 -20.87 -9.56
C LYS A 23 13.78 -22.27 -10.15
N ALA A 24 12.90 -22.37 -11.14
CA ALA A 24 12.68 -23.61 -11.87
C ALA A 24 13.85 -23.98 -12.81
N GLY A 25 14.79 -23.06 -13.08
CA GLY A 25 15.91 -23.28 -13.99
C GLY A 25 15.56 -23.11 -15.47
N VAL A 26 14.38 -22.56 -15.79
CA VAL A 26 13.92 -22.35 -17.17
C VAL A 26 14.55 -21.12 -17.80
N VAL A 27 14.88 -20.11 -16.99
CA VAL A 27 15.57 -18.89 -17.44
C VAL A 27 16.75 -18.58 -16.53
N ASN A 28 17.82 -18.01 -17.11
CA ASN A 28 19.07 -17.77 -16.38
C ASN A 28 18.97 -16.59 -15.38
N PHE A 29 18.24 -15.53 -15.74
CA PHE A 29 18.10 -14.37 -14.88
C PHE A 29 16.73 -13.71 -15.08
N LYS A 30 15.92 -13.72 -14.02
CA LYS A 30 14.70 -12.91 -13.98
C LYS A 30 14.33 -12.65 -12.53
N ILE A 31 14.19 -11.37 -12.19
CA ILE A 31 13.68 -10.93 -10.89
C ILE A 31 12.15 -10.81 -10.94
N CYS A 32 11.49 -11.24 -9.88
CA CYS A 32 10.07 -11.08 -9.63
C CYS A 32 9.81 -9.66 -9.10
N HIS A 33 8.93 -8.92 -9.78
CA HIS A 33 8.48 -7.59 -9.35
C HIS A 33 6.98 -7.57 -9.00
N ASN A 34 6.33 -8.74 -9.04
CA ASN A 34 4.88 -8.88 -8.93
C ASN A 34 4.46 -9.64 -7.66
N GLY A 35 5.31 -9.69 -6.63
CA GLY A 35 5.01 -10.39 -5.37
C GLY A 35 4.64 -11.87 -5.56
N TYR A 36 5.28 -12.55 -6.51
CA TYR A 36 4.99 -13.92 -6.92
C TYR A 36 3.55 -14.16 -7.44
N ASP A 37 2.80 -13.10 -7.77
CA ASP A 37 1.55 -13.25 -8.50
C ASP A 37 1.80 -13.55 -9.98
N CYS A 38 1.93 -14.83 -10.27
CA CYS A 38 2.21 -15.29 -11.62
C CYS A 38 0.97 -15.18 -12.54
N THR A 39 -0.24 -15.16 -11.98
CA THR A 39 -1.49 -15.16 -12.75
C THR A 39 -1.69 -13.87 -13.55
N THR A 40 -1.32 -12.73 -12.96
CA THR A 40 -1.40 -11.41 -13.60
C THR A 40 -0.10 -11.01 -14.32
N CYS A 41 1.00 -11.74 -14.09
CA CYS A 41 2.31 -11.38 -14.60
C CYS A 41 2.43 -11.54 -16.12
N ALA A 42 2.71 -10.43 -16.83
CA ALA A 42 2.92 -10.44 -18.28
C ALA A 42 4.07 -11.36 -18.73
N PHE A 43 5.15 -11.45 -17.95
CA PHE A 43 6.27 -12.34 -18.23
C PHE A 43 5.86 -13.81 -18.11
N ASP A 44 5.14 -14.17 -17.05
CA ASP A 44 4.64 -15.54 -16.85
C ASP A 44 3.70 -15.96 -17.99
N ARG A 45 2.79 -15.07 -18.39
CA ARG A 45 1.88 -15.26 -19.52
C ARG A 45 2.64 -15.55 -20.82
N ALA A 46 3.62 -14.71 -21.16
CA ALA A 46 4.46 -14.89 -22.34
C ALA A 46 5.23 -16.22 -22.31
N MET A 47 5.74 -16.62 -21.14
CA MET A 47 6.43 -17.90 -20.96
C MET A 47 5.48 -19.10 -21.15
N ARG A 48 4.28 -19.06 -20.57
CA ARG A 48 3.25 -20.10 -20.75
C ARG A 48 2.85 -20.24 -22.22
N GLU A 49 2.66 -19.12 -22.92
CA GLU A 49 2.36 -19.11 -24.35
C GLU A 49 3.50 -19.70 -25.17
N ALA A 50 4.74 -19.30 -24.92
CA ALA A 50 5.91 -19.81 -25.63
C ALA A 50 6.06 -21.34 -25.48
N ILE A 51 5.80 -21.88 -24.28
CA ILE A 51 5.87 -23.31 -24.01
C ILE A 51 4.70 -24.06 -24.66
N SER A 52 3.49 -23.50 -24.69
CA SER A 52 2.34 -24.14 -25.35
C SER A 52 2.56 -24.39 -26.84
N ARG A 53 3.44 -23.60 -27.48
CA ARG A 53 3.80 -23.72 -28.90
C ARG A 53 4.93 -24.73 -29.16
N ASN A 54 5.67 -25.15 -28.13
CA ASN A 54 6.80 -26.09 -28.24
C ASN A 54 6.43 -27.42 -27.55
N SER A 55 5.83 -28.34 -28.31
CA SER A 55 5.28 -29.61 -27.82
C SER A 55 6.26 -30.78 -27.88
N HIS A 56 7.57 -30.54 -27.78
CA HIS A 56 8.58 -31.61 -27.86
C HIS A 56 9.49 -31.62 -26.61
N GLY A 57 9.29 -32.62 -25.76
CA GLY A 57 10.09 -32.89 -24.56
C GLY A 57 9.27 -32.95 -23.28
N ARG A 58 9.92 -33.38 -22.18
CA ARG A 58 9.36 -33.26 -20.82
C ARG A 58 9.15 -31.79 -20.52
N THR A 59 8.00 -31.44 -19.94
CA THR A 59 7.76 -30.04 -19.57
C THR A 59 8.66 -29.66 -18.39
N TRP A 60 9.13 -28.41 -18.33
CA TRP A 60 9.85 -27.88 -17.16
C TRP A 60 9.08 -28.10 -15.84
N ARG A 61 7.75 -28.20 -15.91
CA ARG A 61 6.88 -28.52 -14.77
C ARG A 61 7.17 -29.92 -14.24
N GLU A 62 7.31 -30.92 -15.10
CA GLU A 62 7.69 -32.28 -14.70
C GLU A 62 9.08 -32.32 -14.06
N GLU A 63 10.03 -31.53 -14.56
CA GLU A 63 11.36 -31.41 -13.97
C GLU A 63 11.29 -30.76 -12.60
N LEU A 64 10.56 -29.65 -12.47
CA LEU A 64 10.35 -28.97 -11.20
C LEU A 64 9.71 -29.91 -10.15
N LEU A 65 8.70 -30.70 -10.52
CA LEU A 65 8.03 -31.63 -9.60
C LEU A 65 8.97 -32.74 -9.08
N ARG A 66 9.97 -33.13 -9.87
CA ARG A 66 10.98 -34.14 -9.47
C ARG A 66 12.07 -33.58 -8.54
N LYS A 67 12.24 -32.26 -8.46
CA LYS A 67 13.24 -31.66 -7.57
C LYS A 67 13.01 -32.01 -6.10
N ALA A 68 14.05 -31.85 -5.29
CA ALA A 68 13.96 -32.08 -3.85
C ALA A 68 12.96 -31.10 -3.18
N HIS A 69 12.50 -31.43 -1.97
CA HIS A 69 11.57 -30.59 -1.22
C HIS A 69 12.11 -29.15 -1.05
N GLY A 70 13.40 -28.99 -0.77
CA GLY A 70 14.08 -27.70 -0.62
C GLY A 70 14.30 -26.91 -1.92
N GLU A 71 13.73 -27.32 -3.04
CA GLU A 71 13.83 -26.61 -4.33
C GLU A 71 12.46 -26.29 -4.94
N LYS A 72 11.38 -26.71 -4.29
CA LYS A 72 10.00 -26.59 -4.78
C LYS A 72 9.19 -25.65 -3.91
N PHE A 73 9.64 -24.42 -3.69
CA PHE A 73 8.95 -23.51 -2.79
C PHE A 73 7.57 -23.09 -3.31
N CYS A 74 6.56 -23.06 -2.44
CA CYS A 74 5.26 -22.48 -2.77
C CYS A 74 5.36 -20.95 -2.83
N ARG A 75 4.56 -20.28 -3.68
CA ARG A 75 4.54 -18.81 -3.73
C ARG A 75 4.28 -18.18 -2.36
N TYR A 76 3.38 -18.76 -1.56
CA TYR A 76 3.04 -18.29 -0.21
C TYR A 76 4.18 -18.47 0.80
N MET A 77 5.07 -19.43 0.56
CA MET A 77 6.29 -19.55 1.35
C MET A 77 7.32 -18.50 0.93
N LEU A 78 7.37 -18.19 -0.38
CA LEU A 78 8.27 -17.16 -0.91
C LEU A 78 7.84 -15.74 -0.51
N THR A 79 6.55 -15.50 -0.37
CA THR A 79 5.96 -14.25 0.13
C THR A 79 5.88 -14.19 1.67
N GLY A 80 6.20 -15.29 2.37
CA GLY A 80 6.20 -15.34 3.83
C GLY A 80 4.84 -15.53 4.48
N ASP A 81 3.76 -15.67 3.70
CA ASP A 81 2.41 -15.95 4.20
C ASP A 81 2.30 -17.30 4.92
N VAL A 82 3.15 -18.27 4.55
CA VAL A 82 3.26 -19.56 5.26
C VAL A 82 4.71 -19.93 5.54
N PRO A 83 5.01 -20.53 6.71
CA PRO A 83 6.39 -20.80 7.13
C PRO A 83 7.06 -21.89 6.30
N LEU A 84 6.30 -22.91 5.87
CA LEU A 84 6.82 -24.02 5.10
C LEU A 84 5.73 -24.61 4.22
N ARG A 85 5.92 -24.54 2.90
CA ARG A 85 5.09 -25.27 1.95
C ARG A 85 5.81 -25.47 0.64
N ASN A 86 5.75 -26.70 0.13
CA ASN A 86 6.25 -27.00 -1.20
C ASN A 86 5.13 -26.89 -2.25
N CYS A 87 5.49 -26.41 -3.44
CA CYS A 87 4.63 -26.36 -4.59
C CYS A 87 4.48 -27.76 -5.20
N ALA A 88 3.29 -28.33 -5.07
CA ALA A 88 2.91 -29.58 -5.72
C ALA A 88 2.41 -29.39 -7.17
N ASN A 89 2.19 -28.14 -7.60
CA ASN A 89 1.55 -27.81 -8.87
C ASN A 89 2.46 -27.04 -9.85
N ALA A 90 3.78 -27.03 -9.61
CA ALA A 90 4.76 -26.36 -10.47
C ALA A 90 4.37 -24.92 -10.88
N TYR A 91 3.94 -24.13 -9.89
CA TYR A 91 3.45 -22.75 -10.03
C TYR A 91 2.24 -22.57 -10.96
N ASP A 92 1.48 -23.64 -11.23
CA ASP A 92 0.14 -23.52 -11.82
C ASP A 92 -0.90 -23.11 -10.76
N CYS A 93 -0.67 -21.95 -10.13
CA CYS A 93 -1.48 -21.42 -9.04
C CYS A 93 -2.95 -21.29 -9.39
N ALA A 94 -3.27 -20.92 -10.65
CA ALA A 94 -4.65 -20.82 -11.14
C ALA A 94 -5.46 -22.12 -11.01
N ARG A 95 -4.81 -23.29 -10.91
CA ARG A 95 -5.46 -24.60 -10.73
C ARG A 95 -5.14 -25.24 -9.37
N CYS A 96 -4.54 -24.49 -8.45
CA CYS A 96 -4.07 -25.00 -7.18
C CYS A 96 -5.13 -24.75 -6.10
N GLU A 97 -5.70 -25.80 -5.52
CA GLU A 97 -6.69 -25.70 -4.43
C GLU A 97 -6.16 -24.91 -3.23
N PHE A 98 -4.87 -25.02 -2.94
CA PHE A 98 -4.26 -24.22 -1.88
C PHE A 98 -4.19 -22.73 -2.20
N ASP A 99 -4.07 -22.37 -3.49
CA ASP A 99 -4.09 -20.97 -3.90
C ASP A 99 -5.48 -20.37 -3.69
N GLN A 100 -6.53 -21.12 -4.06
CA GLN A 100 -7.92 -20.75 -3.81
C GLN A 100 -8.22 -20.61 -2.31
N LEU A 101 -7.68 -21.52 -1.48
CA LEU A 101 -7.80 -21.44 -0.03
C LEU A 101 -7.13 -20.18 0.52
N MET A 102 -5.90 -19.88 0.06
CA MET A 102 -5.18 -18.69 0.50
C MET A 102 -5.87 -17.41 0.05
N GLU A 103 -6.41 -17.35 -1.16
CA GLU A 103 -7.23 -16.23 -1.64
C GLU A 103 -8.44 -15.98 -0.73
N ALA A 104 -9.16 -17.05 -0.36
CA ALA A 104 -10.28 -16.96 0.57
C ALA A 104 -9.83 -16.46 1.96
N TYR A 105 -8.71 -17.00 2.47
CA TYR A 105 -8.12 -16.57 3.74
C TYR A 105 -7.75 -15.08 3.71
N HIS A 106 -6.98 -14.65 2.72
CA HIS A 106 -6.56 -13.25 2.59
C HIS A 106 -7.75 -12.31 2.44
N THR A 107 -8.80 -12.72 1.73
CA THR A 107 -10.04 -11.96 1.61
C THR A 107 -10.75 -11.81 2.95
N SER A 108 -10.75 -12.86 3.78
CA SER A 108 -11.32 -12.79 5.13
C SER A 108 -10.46 -11.98 6.11
N SER A 109 -9.14 -11.97 5.92
CA SER A 109 -8.16 -11.21 6.70
C SER A 109 -8.13 -9.71 6.42
N PHE A 110 -9.07 -9.19 5.61
CA PHE A 110 -9.14 -7.77 5.26
C PHE A 110 -9.18 -6.82 6.47
N PHE A 111 -9.67 -7.32 7.60
CA PHE A 111 -9.86 -6.58 8.85
C PHE A 111 -9.04 -7.16 10.01
N ASP A 112 -8.06 -8.01 9.73
CA ASP A 112 -7.19 -8.53 10.77
C ASP A 112 -6.53 -7.36 11.51
N PRO A 113 -6.60 -7.35 12.85
CA PRO A 113 -6.11 -6.24 13.64
C PRO A 113 -4.59 -6.13 13.45
N VAL A 114 -4.17 -4.96 12.99
CA VAL A 114 -2.75 -4.65 12.82
C VAL A 114 -2.27 -3.84 14.02
N ALA A 115 -1.02 -4.03 14.43
CA ALA A 115 -0.44 -3.27 15.52
C ALA A 115 -0.49 -1.76 15.20
N LYS A 116 -1.04 -0.96 16.11
CA LYS A 116 -1.17 0.49 15.99
C LYS A 116 -0.26 1.18 17.01
N VAL A 117 0.45 2.23 16.59
CA VAL A 117 1.32 3.05 17.43
C VAL A 117 0.83 4.49 17.39
N ASN A 118 0.74 5.11 18.56
CA ASN A 118 0.43 6.54 18.68
C ASN A 118 1.73 7.36 18.60
N VAL A 119 1.80 8.26 17.63
CA VAL A 119 2.88 9.24 17.48
C VAL A 119 2.29 10.62 17.71
N SER A 120 2.51 11.15 18.91
CA SER A 120 2.11 12.52 19.30
C SER A 120 0.62 12.86 19.08
N GLY A 121 -0.26 11.87 19.28
CA GLY A 121 -1.71 11.98 19.14
C GLY A 121 -2.28 11.48 17.80
N PHE A 122 -1.43 11.00 16.90
CA PHE A 122 -1.82 10.43 15.62
C PHE A 122 -1.50 8.94 15.57
N ILE A 123 -2.44 8.15 15.09
CA ILE A 123 -2.29 6.69 14.98
C ILE A 123 -1.56 6.35 13.69
N LEU A 124 -0.58 5.45 13.75
CA LEU A 124 -0.02 4.74 12.61
C LEU A 124 -0.24 3.24 12.80
N ALA A 125 -0.59 2.53 11.73
CA ALA A 125 -0.62 1.08 11.71
C ALA A 125 0.68 0.49 11.11
N ALA A 126 1.17 -0.60 11.71
CA ALA A 126 2.24 -1.46 11.20
C ALA A 126 1.83 -2.11 9.87
N ASP A 127 2.78 -2.63 9.08
CA ASP A 127 2.49 -3.27 7.77
C ASP A 127 1.84 -2.37 6.70
N TYR A 128 1.73 -1.06 6.94
CA TYR A 128 1.37 -0.04 5.96
C TYR A 128 2.60 0.73 5.48
N TYR A 129 2.52 1.19 4.24
CA TYR A 129 3.44 2.16 3.67
C TYR A 129 2.78 3.54 3.61
N TYR A 130 3.55 4.58 3.92
CA TYR A 130 3.03 5.94 4.03
C TYR A 130 3.62 6.83 2.94
N HIS A 131 2.76 7.64 2.31
CA HIS A 131 3.15 8.70 1.41
C HIS A 131 3.38 9.99 2.23
N PRO A 132 4.42 10.80 1.93
CA PRO A 132 4.67 12.07 2.61
C PRO A 132 3.54 13.11 2.56
N CYS A 133 2.48 12.83 1.81
CA CYS A 133 1.26 13.65 1.68
C CYS A 133 0.07 13.03 2.43
N HIS A 134 0.35 12.26 3.50
CA HIS A 134 -0.66 11.70 4.41
C HIS A 134 -1.70 10.76 3.78
N THR A 135 -1.25 9.99 2.78
CA THR A 135 -1.98 8.83 2.24
C THR A 135 -1.17 7.57 2.50
N TRP A 136 -1.81 6.41 2.52
CA TRP A 136 -1.16 5.14 2.78
C TRP A 136 -1.47 4.10 1.71
N ALA A 137 -0.60 3.10 1.58
CA ALA A 137 -0.80 1.91 0.79
C ALA A 137 -0.49 0.65 1.61
N ARG A 138 -1.33 -0.38 1.47
CA ARG A 138 -1.09 -1.74 1.98
C ARG A 138 -1.17 -2.71 0.80
N CYS A 139 -0.20 -3.61 0.67
CA CYS A 139 -0.34 -4.64 -0.37
C CYS A 139 -1.31 -5.71 0.11
N GLU A 140 -2.13 -6.15 -0.80
CA GLU A 140 -3.14 -7.18 -0.61
C GLU A 140 -2.76 -8.41 -1.44
N TYR A 141 -3.55 -9.46 -1.26
CA TYR A 141 -3.46 -10.64 -2.11
C TYR A 141 -3.62 -10.29 -3.59
N GLY A 142 -2.98 -11.10 -4.46
CA GLY A 142 -2.99 -10.86 -5.92
C GLY A 142 -2.16 -9.65 -6.36
N GLY A 143 -1.31 -9.09 -5.51
CA GLY A 143 -0.47 -7.95 -5.85
C GLY A 143 -1.21 -6.61 -5.96
N LEU A 144 -2.50 -6.59 -5.59
CA LEU A 144 -3.29 -5.37 -5.46
C LEU A 144 -2.79 -4.54 -4.28
N MET A 145 -3.11 -3.25 -4.30
CA MET A 145 -2.78 -2.32 -3.22
C MET A 145 -4.04 -1.61 -2.77
N ARG A 146 -4.36 -1.76 -1.49
CA ARG A 146 -5.37 -0.96 -0.81
C ARG A 146 -4.76 0.38 -0.44
N VAL A 147 -5.50 1.48 -0.66
CA VAL A 147 -5.01 2.83 -0.36
C VAL A 147 -6.06 3.66 0.35
N GLY A 148 -5.62 4.62 1.16
CA GLY A 148 -6.49 5.52 1.91
C GLY A 148 -5.76 6.74 2.47
N MET A 149 -6.46 7.48 3.34
CA MET A 149 -5.94 8.60 4.11
C MET A 149 -5.47 8.14 5.48
N ASP A 150 -4.36 8.66 5.97
CA ASP A 150 -3.89 8.35 7.32
C ASP A 150 -4.69 9.13 8.39
N ASP A 151 -4.51 8.75 9.66
CA ASP A 151 -5.18 9.39 10.79
C ASP A 151 -4.91 10.91 10.85
N PHE A 152 -3.71 11.34 10.44
CA PHE A 152 -3.35 12.74 10.40
C PHE A 152 -4.17 13.52 9.38
N ALA A 153 -4.29 13.06 8.14
CA ALA A 153 -5.10 13.73 7.11
C ALA A 153 -6.58 13.82 7.52
N TRP A 154 -7.13 12.76 8.12
CA TRP A 154 -8.51 12.78 8.60
C TRP A 154 -8.74 13.83 9.69
N LYS A 155 -7.85 13.92 10.69
CA LYS A 155 -7.95 14.94 11.74
C LYS A 155 -7.63 16.34 11.24
N LEU A 156 -6.70 16.47 10.29
CA LEU A 156 -6.30 17.73 9.67
C LEU A 156 -7.50 18.41 8.99
N LEU A 157 -8.17 17.67 8.11
CA LEU A 157 -9.32 18.16 7.35
C LEU A 157 -10.59 18.23 8.19
N GLY A 158 -10.72 17.34 9.18
CA GLY A 158 -11.84 17.29 10.12
C GLY A 158 -13.09 16.69 9.49
N PHE A 159 -14.23 17.37 9.67
CA PHE A 159 -15.51 16.92 9.13
C PHE A 159 -15.58 17.12 7.62
N LEU A 160 -15.55 16.03 6.87
CA LEU A 160 -15.69 16.01 5.42
C LEU A 160 -17.16 15.81 5.04
N THR A 161 -17.65 16.64 4.13
CA THR A 161 -19.00 16.53 3.56
C THR A 161 -19.06 15.60 2.35
N GLU A 162 -17.92 15.40 1.66
CA GLU A 162 -17.86 14.54 0.47
C GLU A 162 -16.43 14.09 0.18
N ILE A 163 -16.27 12.87 -0.34
CA ILE A 163 -15.03 12.36 -0.93
C ILE A 163 -15.31 12.01 -2.39
N ARG A 164 -14.51 12.50 -3.33
CA ARG A 164 -14.63 12.17 -4.76
C ARG A 164 -13.50 11.26 -5.18
N LEU A 165 -13.85 10.00 -5.40
CA LEU A 165 -12.94 8.96 -5.85
C LEU A 165 -13.03 8.77 -7.38
N PRO A 166 -11.92 8.47 -8.08
CA PRO A 166 -11.94 8.11 -9.48
C PRO A 166 -12.77 6.85 -9.76
N GLU A 167 -13.20 6.69 -11.00
CA GLU A 167 -13.95 5.52 -11.43
C GLU A 167 -13.06 4.28 -11.60
N ILE A 168 -13.67 3.10 -11.46
CA ILE A 168 -13.01 1.82 -11.75
C ILE A 168 -12.53 1.82 -13.21
N GLY A 169 -11.30 1.38 -13.44
CA GLY A 169 -10.61 1.44 -14.73
C GLY A 169 -9.79 2.72 -14.94
N SER A 170 -9.95 3.75 -14.10
CA SER A 170 -9.17 4.98 -14.19
C SER A 170 -7.70 4.75 -13.76
N ARG A 171 -6.77 5.46 -14.41
CA ARG A 171 -5.36 5.49 -13.99
C ARG A 171 -5.12 6.62 -12.99
N ILE A 172 -4.33 6.35 -11.94
CA ILE A 172 -3.95 7.33 -10.91
C ILE A 172 -2.43 7.36 -10.67
N GLY A 173 -1.96 8.41 -9.99
CA GLY A 173 -0.57 8.58 -9.55
C GLY A 173 0.35 9.34 -10.51
N ASP A 174 -0.19 9.94 -11.57
CA ASP A 174 0.53 10.85 -12.47
C ASP A 174 0.47 12.32 -11.98
N ARG A 175 0.30 13.29 -12.90
CA ARG A 175 0.29 14.74 -12.63
C ARG A 175 -0.97 15.26 -11.93
N PHE A 176 -1.93 14.37 -11.63
CA PHE A 176 -3.23 14.71 -11.07
C PHE A 176 -3.39 14.13 -9.67
N PRO A 177 -4.20 14.78 -8.81
CA PRO A 177 -4.53 14.21 -7.52
C PRO A 177 -5.20 12.83 -7.70
N GLY A 178 -4.92 11.94 -6.76
CA GLY A 178 -5.56 10.62 -6.71
C GLY A 178 -7.05 10.75 -6.45
N TRP A 179 -7.45 11.64 -5.54
CA TRP A 179 -8.84 11.95 -5.22
C TRP A 179 -8.94 13.32 -4.55
N THR A 180 -10.16 13.77 -4.28
CA THR A 180 -10.39 15.02 -3.53
C THR A 180 -11.33 14.80 -2.36
N ALA A 181 -11.06 15.46 -1.25
CA ALA A 181 -11.94 15.55 -0.09
C ALA A 181 -12.54 16.96 -0.03
N ARG A 182 -13.81 17.08 0.34
CA ARG A 182 -14.52 18.35 0.42
C ARG A 182 -15.09 18.57 1.82
N ARG A 183 -14.93 19.79 2.32
CA ARG A 183 -15.55 20.31 3.53
C ARG A 183 -16.25 21.62 3.19
N GLU A 184 -17.58 21.61 3.17
CA GLU A 184 -18.38 22.77 2.74
C GLU A 184 -17.96 23.18 1.30
N GLU A 185 -17.50 24.41 1.12
CA GLU A 185 -16.99 24.95 -0.14
C GLU A 185 -15.49 24.72 -0.37
N LYS A 186 -14.81 24.05 0.57
CA LYS A 186 -13.36 23.86 0.55
C LYS A 186 -13.00 22.49 0.01
N ILE A 187 -12.05 22.45 -0.91
CA ILE A 187 -11.60 21.21 -1.57
C ILE A 187 -10.13 20.99 -1.23
N ALA A 188 -9.79 19.78 -0.81
CA ALA A 188 -8.42 19.32 -0.62
C ALA A 188 -8.13 18.23 -1.67
N PRO A 189 -7.16 18.43 -2.57
CA PRO A 189 -6.64 17.35 -3.40
C PRO A 189 -5.70 16.46 -2.59
N LEU A 190 -5.77 15.15 -2.80
CA LEU A 190 -4.94 14.15 -2.13
C LEU A 190 -4.14 13.34 -3.14
N ALA A 191 -2.87 13.10 -2.84
CA ALA A 191 -1.97 12.34 -3.70
C ALA A 191 -2.27 10.85 -3.64
N ALA A 192 -2.33 10.19 -4.80
CA ALA A 192 -2.31 8.74 -4.87
C ALA A 192 -0.94 8.23 -4.40
N PRO A 193 -0.87 7.31 -3.42
CA PRO A 193 0.41 6.82 -2.90
C PRO A 193 1.16 5.98 -3.94
N VAL A 194 0.45 5.39 -4.90
CA VAL A 194 1.01 4.51 -5.94
C VAL A 194 0.38 4.79 -7.30
N LYS A 195 1.13 4.49 -8.37
CA LYS A 195 0.63 4.53 -9.74
C LYS A 195 -0.02 3.21 -10.12
N GLY A 196 -1.18 3.27 -10.77
CA GLY A 196 -1.91 2.08 -11.15
C GLY A 196 -3.30 2.35 -11.69
N VAL A 197 -4.05 1.26 -11.87
CA VAL A 197 -5.45 1.27 -12.31
C VAL A 197 -6.37 1.02 -11.11
N VAL A 198 -7.43 1.80 -10.98
CA VAL A 198 -8.45 1.58 -9.95
C VAL A 198 -9.24 0.32 -10.27
N VAL A 199 -9.27 -0.65 -9.36
CA VAL A 199 -10.05 -1.89 -9.51
C VAL A 199 -11.25 -1.96 -8.59
N ALA A 200 -11.25 -1.23 -7.47
CA ALA A 200 -12.40 -1.11 -6.59
C ALA A 200 -12.43 0.23 -5.85
N ARG A 201 -13.63 0.61 -5.38
CA ARG A 201 -13.90 1.81 -4.57
C ARG A 201 -14.64 1.39 -3.30
N ASN A 202 -14.31 2.02 -2.18
CA ASN A 202 -15.07 1.84 -0.95
C ASN A 202 -16.32 2.74 -0.95
N TYR A 203 -17.46 2.21 -1.38
CA TYR A 203 -18.72 2.95 -1.38
C TYR A 203 -19.18 3.31 0.04
N ARG A 204 -18.88 2.47 1.04
CA ARG A 204 -19.22 2.74 2.43
C ARG A 204 -18.50 3.97 2.97
N ALA A 205 -17.23 4.16 2.63
CA ALA A 205 -16.48 5.37 3.01
C ALA A 205 -17.01 6.64 2.31
N LEU A 206 -17.66 6.51 1.15
CA LEU A 206 -18.31 7.62 0.46
C LEU A 206 -19.62 8.02 1.13
N GLU A 207 -20.42 7.02 1.54
CA GLU A 207 -21.70 7.22 2.19
C GLU A 207 -21.57 7.63 3.66
N MET A 208 -20.56 7.08 4.35
CA MET A 208 -20.31 7.29 5.78
C MET A 208 -18.83 7.66 6.05
N PRO A 209 -18.38 8.87 5.66
CA PRO A 209 -16.99 9.31 5.88
C PRO A 209 -16.55 9.27 7.35
N ASP A 210 -17.47 9.49 8.29
CA ASP A 210 -17.18 9.43 9.73
C ASP A 210 -16.79 8.02 10.20
N GLU A 211 -17.31 6.96 9.58
CA GLU A 211 -16.89 5.59 9.89
C GLU A 211 -15.48 5.34 9.36
N ALA A 212 -15.20 5.80 8.13
CA ALA A 212 -13.87 5.72 7.54
C ALA A 212 -12.83 6.49 8.37
N LYS A 213 -13.21 7.61 8.97
CA LYS A 213 -12.39 8.38 9.91
C LYS A 213 -12.06 7.60 11.19
N ARG A 214 -13.02 6.85 11.76
CA ARG A 214 -12.80 6.11 13.02
C ARG A 214 -11.83 4.94 12.86
N ASP A 215 -11.79 4.33 11.69
CA ASP A 215 -10.84 3.26 11.39
C ASP A 215 -10.13 3.49 10.05
N PRO A 216 -9.21 4.46 9.98
CA PRO A 216 -8.62 4.93 8.72
C PRO A 216 -7.78 3.87 8.01
N TYR A 217 -7.37 2.82 8.73
CA TYR A 217 -6.52 1.74 8.21
C TYR A 217 -7.30 0.46 7.89
N GLY A 218 -8.46 0.21 8.52
CA GLY A 218 -9.30 -0.96 8.22
C GLY A 218 -10.44 -0.59 7.28
N GLU A 219 -11.60 -0.28 7.83
CA GLU A 219 -12.83 0.07 7.07
C GLU A 219 -12.71 1.39 6.29
N GLY A 220 -11.76 2.27 6.67
CA GLY A 220 -11.55 3.58 6.06
C GLY A 220 -10.69 3.62 4.79
N TRP A 221 -10.40 2.46 4.19
CA TRP A 221 -9.78 2.41 2.87
C TRP A 221 -10.64 3.11 1.82
N LEU A 222 -10.03 3.64 0.75
CA LEU A 222 -10.75 4.42 -0.27
C LEU A 222 -10.78 3.70 -1.61
N LEU A 223 -9.62 3.22 -2.06
CA LEU A 223 -9.46 2.58 -3.36
C LEU A 223 -8.66 1.29 -3.25
N MET A 224 -8.92 0.37 -4.16
CA MET A 224 -8.04 -0.75 -4.46
C MET A 224 -7.44 -0.54 -5.84
N ILE A 225 -6.13 -0.68 -5.93
CA ILE A 225 -5.32 -0.32 -7.09
C ILE A 225 -4.55 -1.55 -7.57
N GLU A 226 -4.58 -1.80 -8.88
CA GLU A 226 -3.62 -2.67 -9.55
C GLU A 226 -2.38 -1.82 -9.91
N PRO A 227 -1.24 -1.98 -9.22
CA PRO A 227 -0.06 -1.15 -9.46
C PRO A 227 0.61 -1.50 -10.79
N GLU A 228 1.13 -0.49 -11.51
CA GLU A 228 1.89 -0.76 -12.76
C GLU A 228 3.19 -1.54 -12.50
N ASN A 229 3.78 -1.36 -11.33
CA ASN A 229 4.94 -2.11 -10.86
C ASN A 229 4.99 -2.11 -9.33
N SER A 230 4.59 -3.22 -8.71
CA SER A 230 4.41 -3.31 -7.25
C SER A 230 5.68 -2.95 -6.47
N THR A 231 6.86 -3.42 -6.89
CA THR A 231 8.14 -3.11 -6.21
C THR A 231 8.51 -1.63 -6.33
N LYS A 232 8.45 -1.05 -7.54
CA LYS A 232 8.79 0.38 -7.75
C LYS A 232 7.78 1.33 -7.11
N SER A 233 6.51 0.94 -7.04
CA SER A 233 5.47 1.74 -6.37
C SER A 233 5.85 2.03 -4.91
N LEU A 234 6.49 1.07 -4.24
CA LEU A 234 6.92 1.23 -2.86
C LEU A 234 8.20 2.06 -2.71
N ASP A 235 8.99 2.28 -3.78
CA ASP A 235 10.25 3.05 -3.74
C ASP A 235 10.10 4.50 -3.29
N ARG A 236 8.89 5.06 -3.37
CA ARG A 236 8.59 6.43 -2.95
C ARG A 236 7.92 6.52 -1.58
N LEU A 237 7.48 5.39 -1.03
CA LEU A 237 6.77 5.35 0.25
C LEU A 237 7.70 5.13 1.44
N LEU A 238 7.24 5.49 2.63
CA LEU A 238 7.88 5.25 3.90
C LEU A 238 7.37 3.92 4.45
N ASP A 239 8.29 3.03 4.82
CA ASP A 239 7.95 1.88 5.66
C ASP A 239 7.59 2.35 7.08
N PHE A 240 7.05 1.44 7.91
CA PHE A 240 6.58 1.76 9.26
C PHE A 240 7.64 2.45 10.13
N ASP A 241 8.86 1.91 10.16
CA ASP A 241 9.96 2.47 10.96
C ASP A 241 10.27 3.92 10.56
N ARG A 242 10.34 4.21 9.26
CA ARG A 242 10.58 5.57 8.77
C ARG A 242 9.36 6.47 8.95
N ALA A 243 8.15 5.91 8.84
CA ALA A 243 6.90 6.65 8.97
C ALA A 243 6.70 7.18 10.38
N THR A 244 7.12 6.46 11.43
CA THR A 244 7.00 6.95 12.82
C THR A 244 7.82 8.22 13.05
N GLY A 245 9.09 8.24 12.61
CA GLY A 245 9.96 9.41 12.70
C GLY A 245 9.50 10.56 11.80
N TRP A 246 8.98 10.25 10.61
CA TRP A 246 8.38 11.23 9.71
C TRP A 246 7.14 11.89 10.34
N MET A 247 6.20 11.11 10.88
CA MET A 247 5.00 11.64 11.52
C MET A 247 5.35 12.55 12.70
N ALA A 248 6.33 12.17 13.52
CA ALA A 248 6.82 13.04 14.59
C ALA A 248 7.36 14.38 14.07
N GLY A 249 7.94 14.40 12.86
CA GLY A 249 8.33 15.62 12.15
C GLY A 249 7.14 16.44 11.67
N GLU A 250 6.14 15.82 11.04
CA GLU A 250 4.91 16.51 10.59
C GLU A 250 4.17 17.17 11.75
N VAL A 251 4.11 16.50 12.90
CA VAL A 251 3.48 17.05 14.11
C VAL A 251 4.22 18.29 14.62
N ARG A 252 5.55 18.32 14.54
CA ARG A 252 6.32 19.52 14.89
C ARG A 252 6.03 20.68 13.94
N VAL A 253 5.96 20.42 12.63
CA VAL A 253 5.59 21.43 11.63
C VAL A 253 4.20 21.98 11.92
N LEU A 254 3.25 21.11 12.30
CA LEU A 254 1.92 21.55 12.71
C LEU A 254 1.96 22.42 13.97
N ASP A 255 2.70 22.01 15.00
CA ASP A 255 2.82 22.76 16.25
C ASP A 255 3.45 24.15 16.04
N GLU A 256 4.49 24.25 15.19
CA GLU A 256 5.10 25.52 14.77
C GLU A 256 4.09 26.40 14.03
N LEU A 257 3.34 25.83 13.09
CA LEU A 257 2.32 26.53 12.32
C LEU A 257 1.20 27.09 13.23
N VAL A 258 0.80 26.34 14.26
CA VAL A 258 -0.17 26.80 15.26
C VAL A 258 0.43 27.92 16.11
N ALA A 259 1.66 27.75 16.61
CA ALA A 259 2.34 28.74 17.43
C ALA A 259 2.50 30.08 16.69
N ASP A 260 2.89 30.04 15.42
CA ASP A 260 3.04 31.24 14.58
C ASP A 260 1.72 31.98 14.35
N THR A 261 0.61 31.24 14.27
CA THR A 261 -0.71 31.82 13.95
C THR A 261 -1.43 32.35 15.19
N TYR A 262 -1.35 31.62 16.31
CA TYR A 262 -2.11 31.93 17.52
C TYR A 262 -1.26 32.48 18.67
N GLY A 263 0.07 32.51 18.54
CA GLY A 263 0.98 32.91 19.61
C GLY A 263 1.01 31.92 20.79
N MET A 264 0.46 30.72 20.61
CA MET A 264 0.35 29.68 21.65
C MET A 264 1.04 28.40 21.19
N SER A 265 1.97 27.89 22.00
CA SER A 265 2.50 26.54 21.80
C SER A 265 1.47 25.52 22.28
N LEU A 266 1.09 24.57 21.41
CA LEU A 266 0.22 23.44 21.77
C LEU A 266 0.90 22.46 22.76
N ALA A 267 2.21 22.58 22.97
CA ALA A 267 3.00 21.70 23.82
C ALA A 267 2.99 22.16 25.28
N ALA A 268 1.89 21.96 26.00
CA ALA A 268 1.89 22.06 27.46
C ALA A 268 0.89 21.14 28.18
N THR A 269 -0.14 20.64 27.50
CA THR A 269 -1.12 19.74 28.12
C THR A 269 -1.13 18.45 27.33
N GLY A 270 -0.83 17.32 27.97
CA GLY A 270 -0.95 15.97 27.39
C GLY A 270 -2.40 15.56 27.09
N GLY A 271 -3.19 16.48 26.51
CA GLY A 271 -4.53 16.25 26.03
C GLY A 271 -4.51 15.58 24.67
N GLU A 272 -5.58 14.84 24.38
CA GLU A 272 -5.79 14.24 23.07
C GLU A 272 -5.85 15.32 21.99
N ARG A 273 -5.21 15.06 20.84
CA ARG A 273 -5.27 15.95 19.68
C ARG A 273 -6.73 16.06 19.23
N VAL A 274 -7.13 17.27 18.86
CA VAL A 274 -8.51 17.52 18.43
C VAL A 274 -8.77 16.79 17.13
N GLU A 275 -9.89 16.07 17.06
CA GLU A 275 -10.32 15.30 15.89
C GLU A 275 -10.66 16.16 14.66
N ASP A 276 -10.78 17.49 14.83
CA ASP A 276 -11.05 18.46 13.76
C ASP A 276 -10.11 19.66 13.89
N ILE A 277 -8.89 19.52 13.37
CA ILE A 277 -7.84 20.53 13.47
C ILE A 277 -8.25 21.81 12.74
N TYR A 278 -8.64 21.73 11.46
CA TYR A 278 -9.05 22.92 10.71
C TYR A 278 -10.27 23.62 11.33
N GLY A 279 -11.26 22.87 11.84
CA GLY A 279 -12.47 23.43 12.45
C GLY A 279 -12.18 24.23 13.72
N ASN A 280 -11.16 23.83 14.48
CA ASN A 280 -10.73 24.51 15.70
C ASN A 280 -9.67 25.59 15.42
N LEU A 281 -8.91 25.47 14.32
CA LEU A 281 -7.79 26.35 14.00
C LEU A 281 -7.99 27.12 12.68
N LYS A 282 -9.20 27.63 12.45
CA LYS A 282 -9.59 28.29 11.18
C LYS A 282 -8.67 29.42 10.73
N GLN A 283 -8.01 30.15 11.65
CA GLN A 283 -7.12 31.28 11.32
C GLN A 283 -5.85 30.85 10.57
N ILE A 284 -5.46 29.58 10.62
CA ILE A 284 -4.31 29.08 9.82
C ILE A 284 -4.59 29.18 8.32
N GLY A 285 -5.87 29.06 7.94
CA GLY A 285 -6.32 29.01 6.56
C GLY A 285 -6.29 27.58 6.00
N TRP A 286 -7.29 27.26 5.18
CA TRP A 286 -7.44 25.95 4.56
C TRP A 286 -6.31 25.65 3.58
N ASP A 287 -6.06 26.58 2.66
CA ASP A 287 -5.06 26.40 1.59
C ASP A 287 -3.67 26.20 2.19
N ARG A 288 -3.31 26.96 3.23
CA ARG A 288 -2.03 26.83 3.92
C ARG A 288 -1.85 25.43 4.54
N LEU A 289 -2.88 24.87 5.18
CA LEU A 289 -2.82 23.49 5.72
C LEU A 289 -2.68 22.46 4.61
N VAL A 290 -3.50 22.58 3.57
CA VAL A 290 -3.52 21.63 2.45
C VAL A 290 -2.20 21.65 1.69
N GLU A 291 -1.65 22.83 1.37
CA GLU A 291 -0.37 22.99 0.69
C GLU A 291 0.80 22.46 1.53
N THR A 292 0.76 22.68 2.84
CA THR A 292 1.85 22.27 3.74
C THR A 292 1.92 20.75 3.90
N PHE A 293 0.76 20.10 4.09
CA PHE A 293 0.71 18.69 4.48
C PHE A 293 0.29 17.75 3.35
N LEU A 294 -0.62 18.15 2.46
CA LEU A 294 -1.24 17.25 1.47
C LEU A 294 -0.70 17.44 0.05
N ILE A 295 -0.08 18.59 -0.25
CA ILE A 295 0.48 18.91 -1.56
C ILE A 295 1.94 19.30 -1.43
N LYS A 296 2.81 18.34 -1.10
CA LYS A 296 4.25 18.59 -1.08
C LYS A 296 4.78 18.61 -2.50
N GLN A 297 5.39 19.72 -2.91
CA GLN A 297 6.15 19.79 -4.16
C GLN A 297 7.35 18.85 -4.03
N SER A 298 7.33 17.74 -4.77
CA SER A 298 8.45 16.81 -4.92
C SER A 298 9.44 17.30 -5.97
#